data_AF-A0A5C8ABS9-F1
#
_entry.id   AF-A0A5C8ABS9-F1
#
_cell.length_a   1.000
_cell.length_b   1.000
_cell.length_c   1.000
_cell.angle_alpha   90.00
_cell.angle_beta   90.00
_cell.angle_gamma   90.00
#
_symmetry.space_group_name_H-M   'P 1'
#
loop_
_entity.id
_entity.type
_entity.pdbx_description
1 polymer ?
#
loop_
_entity_poly.entity_id
_entity_poly.type
_entity_poly.pdbx_seq_one_letter_code
_entity_poly.pdbx_strand_id
1 'polypeptide(L)'
;PDEVTINMLRSEVLKHPETKGFIFDGFPRTNAQATALDNFLNELNTSISVMLALEVEENELMQRLLKRAEVSGRADDANPEIIKNRIAVYNNETAPVKSFYQAQNKFVSIDGIGSIDDITARLFNAIDAI
;
A
#
# COMPACT_ATOMS: atom_id res chain seq x y z
N PRO A 1 14.47 -12.14 -1.09
CA PRO A 1 13.94 -10.89 -0.48
C PRO A 1 12.47 -11.03 -0.08
N ASP A 2 11.61 -11.41 -1.04
CA ASP A 2 10.15 -11.49 -0.84
C ASP A 2 9.71 -12.51 0.22
N GLU A 3 10.34 -13.70 0.23
CA GLU A 3 10.07 -14.74 1.24
C GLU A 3 10.41 -14.28 2.67
N VAL A 4 11.45 -13.46 2.84
CA VAL A 4 11.84 -12.93 4.15
C VAL A 4 10.73 -12.00 4.67
N THR A 5 10.22 -11.11 3.81
CA THR A 5 9.13 -10.19 4.16
C THR A 5 7.85 -10.93 4.54
N ILE A 6 7.45 -11.95 3.75
CA ILE A 6 6.29 -12.80 4.06
C ILE A 6 6.48 -13.50 5.42
N ASN A 7 7.65 -14.05 5.69
CA ASN A 7 7.93 -14.72 6.96
C ASN A 7 7.88 -13.75 8.16
N MET A 8 8.36 -12.52 7.98
CA MET A 8 8.25 -11.46 8.99
C MET A 8 6.79 -11.10 9.27
N LEU A 9 5.98 -10.90 8.21
CA LEU A 9 4.55 -10.62 8.35
C LEU A 9 3.81 -11.76 9.04
N ARG A 10 4.07 -13.00 8.64
CA ARG A 10 3.51 -14.20 9.28
C ARG A 10 3.83 -14.24 10.77
N SER A 11 5.10 -14.01 11.13
CA SER A 11 5.50 -13.99 12.55
C SER A 11 4.77 -12.91 13.32
N GLU A 12 4.55 -11.73 12.74
CA GLU A 12 3.85 -10.64 13.41
C GLU A 12 2.36 -10.91 13.55
N VAL A 13 1.69 -11.38 12.49
CA VAL A 13 0.26 -11.75 12.51
C VAL A 13 -0.02 -12.80 13.59
N LEU A 14 0.84 -13.82 13.70
CA LEU A 14 0.67 -14.90 14.67
C LEU A 14 0.87 -14.48 16.14
N LYS A 15 1.51 -13.35 16.41
CA LYS A 15 1.64 -12.81 17.78
C LYS A 15 0.33 -12.23 18.32
N HIS A 16 -0.61 -11.89 17.44
CA HIS A 16 -1.84 -11.17 17.80
C HIS A 16 -3.10 -11.97 17.40
N PRO A 17 -3.33 -13.17 17.95
CA PRO A 17 -4.43 -14.05 17.52
C PRO A 17 -5.83 -13.48 17.79
N GLU A 18 -5.96 -12.52 18.73
CA GLU A 18 -7.22 -11.89 19.09
C GLU A 18 -7.48 -10.56 18.35
N THR A 19 -6.63 -10.17 17.40
CA THR A 19 -6.85 -8.93 16.64
C THR A 19 -8.09 -9.04 15.75
N LYS A 20 -8.73 -7.89 15.52
CA LYS A 20 -9.88 -7.77 14.62
C LYS A 20 -9.48 -7.67 13.15
N GLY A 21 -8.19 -7.42 12.86
CA GLY A 21 -7.69 -7.28 11.50
C GLY A 21 -6.27 -6.73 11.45
N PHE A 22 -5.78 -6.53 10.23
CA PHE A 22 -4.44 -6.02 9.95
C PHE A 22 -4.51 -4.97 8.84
N ILE A 23 -3.64 -3.96 8.93
CA ILE A 23 -3.38 -3.02 7.85
C ILE A 23 -1.97 -3.30 7.35
N PHE A 24 -1.87 -3.70 6.08
CA PHE A 24 -0.58 -3.88 5.40
C PHE A 24 -0.22 -2.58 4.69
N ASP A 25 0.78 -1.86 5.21
CA ASP A 25 1.27 -0.62 4.60
C ASP A 25 2.56 -0.88 3.82
N GLY A 26 2.55 -0.54 2.53
CA GLY A 26 3.69 -0.73 1.63
C GLY A 26 4.00 -2.18 1.26
N PHE A 27 3.07 -3.11 1.51
CA PHE A 27 3.12 -4.52 1.11
C PHE A 27 1.69 -5.00 0.78
N PRO A 28 1.47 -5.81 -0.28
CA PRO A 28 2.45 -6.30 -1.25
C PRO A 28 2.84 -5.25 -2.29
N ARG A 29 4.08 -5.34 -2.81
CA ARG A 29 4.61 -4.49 -3.88
C ARG A 29 4.73 -5.16 -5.23
N THR A 30 4.55 -6.48 -5.30
CA THR A 30 4.61 -7.28 -6.53
C THR A 30 3.49 -8.32 -6.54
N ASN A 31 3.11 -8.83 -7.72
CA ASN A 31 2.09 -9.87 -7.84
C ASN A 31 2.48 -11.19 -7.15
N ALA A 32 3.78 -11.50 -7.10
CA ALA A 32 4.29 -12.67 -6.39
C ALA A 32 4.07 -12.53 -4.87
N GLN A 33 4.33 -11.34 -4.33
CA GLN A 33 4.04 -11.03 -2.93
C GLN A 33 2.54 -11.05 -2.64
N ALA A 34 1.69 -10.54 -3.55
CA ALA A 34 0.24 -10.57 -3.39
C ALA A 34 -0.31 -12.00 -3.35
N THR A 35 0.17 -12.86 -4.25
CA THR A 35 -0.17 -14.29 -4.25
C THR A 35 0.27 -14.97 -2.95
N ALA A 36 1.49 -14.68 -2.49
CA ALA A 36 2.02 -15.26 -1.26
C ALA A 36 1.21 -14.80 -0.03
N LEU A 37 0.77 -13.54 0.01
CA LEU A 37 -0.06 -12.99 1.07
C LEU A 37 -1.43 -13.67 1.12
N ASP A 38 -2.09 -13.81 -0.04
CA ASP A 38 -3.40 -14.47 -0.12
C ASP A 38 -3.30 -15.93 0.33
N ASN A 39 -2.27 -16.67 -0.09
CA ASN A 39 -2.04 -18.04 0.36
C ASN A 39 -1.86 -18.13 1.87
N PHE A 40 -1.02 -17.26 2.44
CA PHE A 40 -0.79 -17.21 3.88
C PHE A 40 -2.08 -16.91 4.67
N LEU A 41 -2.86 -15.92 4.25
CA LEU A 41 -4.11 -15.57 4.93
C LEU A 41 -5.15 -16.70 4.81
N ASN A 42 -5.22 -17.37 3.67
CA ASN A 42 -6.09 -18.53 3.48
C ASN A 42 -5.77 -19.67 4.45
N GLU A 43 -4.49 -19.93 4.75
CA GLU A 43 -4.10 -20.93 5.78
C GLU A 43 -4.60 -20.57 7.18
N LEU A 44 -4.77 -19.27 7.45
CA LEU A 44 -5.36 -18.76 8.69
C LEU A 44 -6.89 -18.63 8.65
N ASN A 45 -7.54 -19.16 7.59
CA ASN A 45 -8.97 -19.01 7.33
C ASN A 45 -9.43 -17.54 7.30
N THR A 46 -8.58 -16.64 6.81
CA THR A 46 -8.90 -15.23 6.60
C THR A 46 -8.48 -14.81 5.19
N SER A 47 -8.75 -13.57 4.80
CA SER A 47 -8.36 -13.05 3.48
C SER A 47 -8.21 -11.54 3.51
N ILE A 48 -7.56 -10.98 2.48
CA ILE A 48 -7.62 -9.53 2.25
C ILE A 48 -9.06 -9.13 1.97
N SER A 49 -9.60 -8.23 2.79
CA SER A 49 -10.94 -7.67 2.61
C SER A 49 -10.94 -6.57 1.53
N VAL A 50 -9.92 -5.71 1.52
CA VAL A 50 -9.80 -4.59 0.57
C VAL A 50 -8.35 -4.19 0.35
N MET A 51 -8.06 -3.74 -0.87
CA MET A 51 -6.87 -2.97 -1.23
C MET A 51 -7.31 -1.54 -1.54
N LEU A 52 -6.91 -0.61 -0.67
CA LEU A 52 -7.14 0.83 -0.86
C LEU A 52 -5.93 1.43 -1.60
N ALA A 53 -6.17 2.10 -2.72
CA ALA A 53 -5.13 2.82 -3.46
C ALA A 53 -5.42 4.33 -3.46
N LEU A 54 -4.51 5.10 -2.87
CA LEU A 54 -4.52 6.56 -2.94
C LEU A 54 -3.95 7.00 -4.29
N GLU A 55 -4.83 7.42 -5.19
CA GLU A 55 -4.46 7.94 -6.50
C GLU A 55 -4.12 9.43 -6.39
N VAL A 56 -2.92 9.80 -6.82
CA VAL A 56 -2.39 11.17 -6.74
C VAL A 56 -1.65 11.45 -8.04
N GLU A 57 -1.86 12.64 -8.61
CA GLU A 57 -1.14 13.05 -9.82
C GLU A 57 0.37 13.18 -9.56
N GLU A 58 1.18 12.84 -10.56
CA GLU A 58 2.65 12.79 -10.45
C GLU A 58 3.25 14.11 -9.99
N ASN A 59 2.74 15.24 -10.48
CA ASN A 59 3.20 16.58 -10.09
C ASN A 59 3.00 16.81 -8.59
N GLU A 60 1.86 16.40 -8.03
CA GLU A 60 1.57 16.52 -6.60
C GLU A 60 2.44 15.57 -5.78
N LEU A 61 2.64 14.32 -6.25
CA LEU A 61 3.56 13.37 -5.62
C LEU A 61 4.97 13.94 -5.50
N MET A 62 5.48 14.54 -6.57
CA MET A 62 6.79 15.19 -6.56
C MET A 62 6.88 16.30 -5.52
N GLN A 63 5.88 17.20 -5.47
CA GLN A 63 5.87 18.29 -4.48
C GLN A 63 5.83 17.76 -3.05
N ARG A 64 5.02 16.73 -2.77
CA ARG A 64 4.93 16.11 -1.44
C ARG A 64 6.25 15.46 -1.02
N LEU A 65 6.94 14.79 -1.94
CA LEU A 65 8.24 14.17 -1.64
C LEU A 65 9.31 15.22 -1.37
N LEU A 66 9.42 16.26 -2.21
CA LEU A 66 10.37 17.37 -1.96
C LEU A 66 10.11 18.04 -0.60
N LYS A 67 8.86 18.33 -0.28
CA LYS A 67 8.48 18.89 1.03
C LYS A 67 8.82 17.95 2.18
N ARG A 68 8.68 16.63 1.99
CA ARG A 68 9.07 15.65 3.01
C ARG A 68 10.58 15.67 3.26
N ALA A 69 11.40 15.86 2.23
CA ALA A 69 12.84 16.02 2.39
C ALA A 69 13.19 17.20 3.31
N GLU A 70 12.50 18.33 3.13
CA GLU A 70 12.68 19.54 3.94
C GLU A 70 12.26 19.32 5.40
N VAL A 71 11.11 18.68 5.63
CA VAL A 71 10.53 18.55 6.98
C VAL A 71 11.14 17.40 7.78
N SER A 72 11.46 16.27 7.14
CA SER A 72 11.94 15.07 7.84
C SER A 72 13.43 14.76 7.64
N GLY A 73 14.14 15.55 6.82
CA GLY A 73 15.57 15.31 6.51
C GLY A 73 15.81 14.02 5.71
N ARG A 74 14.79 13.51 5.02
CA ARG A 74 14.87 12.24 4.29
C ARG A 74 15.64 12.44 2.99
N ALA A 75 16.89 11.96 2.96
CA ALA A 75 17.85 12.28 1.90
C ALA A 75 17.46 11.76 0.50
N ASP A 76 16.77 10.62 0.41
CA ASP A 76 16.29 10.06 -0.87
C ASP A 76 15.13 10.87 -1.49
N ASP A 77 14.48 11.73 -0.71
CA ASP A 77 13.42 12.62 -1.19
C ASP A 77 13.96 14.01 -1.64
N ALA A 78 15.26 14.29 -1.46
CA ALA A 78 15.86 15.58 -1.81
C ALA A 78 16.32 15.69 -3.27
N ASN A 79 16.40 14.56 -3.98
CA ASN A 79 16.90 14.50 -5.36
C ASN A 79 15.75 14.17 -6.33
N PRO A 80 15.38 15.08 -7.25
CA PRO A 80 14.34 14.84 -8.25
C PRO A 80 14.54 13.57 -9.08
N GLU A 81 15.77 13.18 -9.41
CA GLU A 81 16.03 11.96 -10.18
C GLU A 81 15.77 10.69 -9.35
N ILE A 82 16.03 10.73 -8.04
CA ILE A 82 15.68 9.62 -7.13
C ILE A 82 14.16 9.52 -7.00
N ILE A 83 13.47 10.66 -6.87
CA ILE A 83 12.00 10.71 -6.83
C ILE A 83 11.40 10.11 -8.10
N LYS A 84 11.86 10.53 -9.29
CA LYS A 84 11.40 9.98 -10.56
C LYS A 84 11.62 8.47 -10.64
N ASN A 85 12.80 8.00 -10.23
CA ASN A 85 13.08 6.56 -10.21
C ASN A 85 12.13 5.81 -9.27
N ARG A 86 11.79 6.37 -8.09
CA ARG A 86 10.83 5.77 -7.16
C ARG A 86 9.42 5.69 -7.76
N ILE A 87 8.97 6.74 -8.46
CA ILE A 87 7.68 6.74 -9.15
C ILE A 87 7.67 5.71 -10.28
N ALA A 88 8.75 5.62 -11.06
CA ALA A 88 8.89 4.63 -12.12
C ALA A 88 8.86 3.19 -11.59
N VAL A 89 9.57 2.90 -10.48
CA VAL A 89 9.53 1.59 -9.83
C VAL A 89 8.13 1.26 -9.34
N TYR A 90 7.42 2.21 -8.72
CA TYR A 90 6.03 2.01 -8.32
C TYR A 90 5.14 1.64 -9.52
N ASN A 91 5.24 2.39 -10.62
CA ASN A 91 4.44 2.14 -11.81
C ASN A 91 4.74 0.79 -12.47
N ASN A 92 6.00 0.35 -12.45
CA ASN A 92 6.41 -0.90 -13.09
C ASN A 92 6.15 -2.14 -12.22
N GLU A 93 6.29 -2.02 -10.90
CA GLU A 93 6.26 -3.18 -10.01
C GLU A 93 4.99 -3.24 -9.16
N THR A 94 4.57 -2.10 -8.59
CA THR A 94 3.48 -2.03 -7.61
C THR A 94 2.12 -1.73 -8.23
N ALA A 95 2.05 -0.86 -9.23
CA ALA A 95 0.79 -0.58 -9.93
C ALA A 95 0.14 -1.86 -10.53
N PRO A 96 0.86 -2.86 -11.04
CA PRO A 96 0.27 -4.14 -11.47
C PRO A 96 -0.49 -4.90 -10.37
N VAL A 97 -0.18 -4.68 -9.09
CA VAL A 97 -0.88 -5.31 -7.96
C VAL A 97 -2.34 -4.87 -7.89
N LYS A 98 -2.67 -3.66 -8.38
CA LYS A 98 -4.04 -3.19 -8.56
C LYS A 98 -4.86 -4.18 -9.36
N SER A 99 -4.36 -4.61 -10.52
CA SER A 99 -5.05 -5.56 -11.40
C SER A 99 -5.30 -6.89 -10.72
N PHE A 100 -4.38 -7.34 -9.86
CA PHE A 100 -4.51 -8.57 -9.09
C PHE A 100 -5.70 -8.52 -8.12
N TYR A 101 -5.81 -7.47 -7.30
CA TYR A 101 -6.93 -7.33 -6.36
C TYR A 101 -8.22 -6.84 -7.02
N GLN A 102 -8.14 -6.15 -8.16
CA GLN A 102 -9.30 -5.78 -8.95
C GLN A 102 -9.99 -7.00 -9.53
N ALA A 103 -9.24 -8.00 -10.01
CA ALA A 103 -9.79 -9.28 -10.46
C ALA A 103 -10.52 -10.06 -9.35
N GLN A 104 -10.24 -9.75 -8.08
CA GLN A 104 -10.90 -10.33 -6.91
C GLN A 104 -12.06 -9.48 -6.36
N ASN A 105 -12.40 -8.36 -7.01
CA ASN A 105 -13.36 -7.35 -6.51
C ASN A 105 -12.98 -6.75 -5.14
N LYS A 106 -11.68 -6.67 -4.84
CA LYS A 106 -11.15 -6.13 -3.58
C LYS A 106 -10.48 -4.78 -3.73
N PHE A 107 -10.30 -4.29 -4.96
CA PHE A 107 -9.64 -3.02 -5.22
C PHE A 107 -10.61 -1.85 -5.09
N VAL A 108 -10.21 -0.83 -4.32
CA VAL A 108 -10.91 0.44 -4.23
C VAL A 108 -9.91 1.57 -4.44
N SER A 109 -10.21 2.44 -5.41
CA SER A 109 -9.46 3.66 -5.67
C SER A 109 -10.02 4.79 -4.82
N ILE A 110 -9.12 5.53 -4.18
CA ILE A 110 -9.41 6.69 -3.34
C ILE A 110 -8.64 7.87 -3.92
N ASP A 111 -9.33 8.99 -4.16
CA ASP A 111 -8.66 10.22 -4.54
C ASP A 111 -7.79 10.71 -3.35
N GLY A 112 -6.49 10.85 -3.59
CA GLY A 112 -5.50 11.27 -2.60
C GLY A 112 -5.19 12.77 -2.61
N ILE A 113 -5.97 13.57 -3.34
CA ILE A 113 -5.88 15.04 -3.39
C ILE A 113 -6.85 15.66 -2.38
N GLY A 114 -6.40 16.67 -1.62
CA GLY A 114 -7.22 17.38 -0.64
C GLY A 114 -6.57 17.44 0.75
N SER A 115 -7.36 17.80 1.76
CA SER A 115 -6.90 17.81 3.14
C SER A 115 -6.76 16.40 3.69
N ILE A 116 -5.96 16.23 4.75
CA ILE A 116 -5.83 14.93 5.44
C ILE A 116 -7.20 14.46 5.92
N ASP A 117 -8.01 15.35 6.51
CA ASP A 117 -9.34 15.01 7.03
C ASP A 117 -10.28 14.51 5.93
N ASP A 118 -10.26 15.14 4.74
CA ASP A 118 -11.08 14.71 3.60
C ASP A 118 -10.63 13.35 3.04
N ILE A 119 -9.31 13.10 3.00
CA ILE A 119 -8.76 11.81 2.58
C ILE A 119 -9.11 10.72 3.60
N THR A 120 -8.97 11.01 4.91
CA THR A 120 -9.34 10.10 5.99
C THR A 120 -10.82 9.74 5.94
N ALA A 121 -11.71 10.71 5.73
CA ALA A 121 -13.14 10.45 5.59
C ALA A 121 -13.44 9.52 4.40
N ARG A 122 -12.77 9.73 3.26
CA ARG A 122 -12.91 8.85 2.08
C ARG A 122 -12.42 7.42 2.36
N LEU A 123 -11.31 7.27 3.07
CA LEU A 123 -10.80 5.96 3.47
C LEU A 123 -11.78 5.23 4.39
N PHE A 124 -12.34 5.91 5.40
CA PHE A 124 -13.32 5.31 6.30
C PHE A 124 -14.60 4.91 5.55
N ASN A 125 -15.14 5.78 4.70
CA ASN A 125 -16.31 5.44 3.89
C ASN A 125 -16.09 4.21 3.01
N ALA A 126 -14.89 4.03 2.47
CA ALA A 126 -14.54 2.86 1.66
C ALA A 126 -14.40 1.58 2.51
N ILE A 127 -13.91 1.69 3.74
CA ILE A 127 -13.79 0.57 4.66
C ILE A 127 -15.17 0.14 5.19
N ASP A 128 -16.02 1.10 5.55
CA ASP A 128 -17.36 0.85 6.11
C ASP A 128 -18.34 0.26 5.07
N ALA A 129 -18.00 0.31 3.79
CA ALA A 129 -18.80 -0.24 2.69
C ALA A 129 -18.50 -1.72 2.37
N ILE A 130 -17.53 -2.34 3.06
CA ILE A 130 -17.12 -3.75 2.90
C ILE A 130 -17.91 -4.64 3.85
#